data_AF-A0A536VPH2-F1
#
_entry.id   AF-A0A536VPH2-F1
#
_cell.length_a   1.000
_cell.length_b   1.000
_cell.length_c   1.000
_cell.angle_alpha   90.00
_cell.angle_beta   90.00
_cell.angle_gamma   90.00
#
_symmetry.space_group_name_H-M   'P 1'
#
loop_
_entity.id
_entity.type
_entity.pdbx_description
1 polymer ?
#
loop_
_entity_poly.entity_id
_entity_poly.type
_entity_poly.pdbx_seq_one_letter_code
_entity_poly.pdbx_strand_id
1 'polypeptide(L)'
;TGGIYDLDYWVIPKGTPNKDAALKFIAFASTPDAQAEYARNIAYGPTNNKALAKLDAKVLANLPTAPANSKTALQFDLKFWADQGEELEKRFASWAAQ
;
A
#
# COMPACT_ATOMS: atom_id res chain seq x y z
N THR A 1 2.15 17.81 8.42
CA THR A 1 0.78 17.31 8.24
C THR A 1 0.46 17.30 6.75
N GLY A 2 -0.36 16.36 6.27
CA GLY A 2 -0.68 16.21 4.84
C GLY A 2 -0.03 15.02 4.14
N GLY A 3 0.02 13.84 4.76
CA GLY A 3 0.46 12.62 4.09
C GLY A 3 -0.57 12.14 3.07
N ILE A 4 -0.11 11.47 2.01
CA ILE A 4 -0.98 10.70 1.11
C ILE A 4 -0.87 9.24 1.51
N TYR A 5 -1.99 8.55 1.65
CA TYR A 5 -2.01 7.11 1.85
C TYR A 5 -2.60 6.41 0.62
N ASP A 6 -2.00 5.29 0.25
CA ASP A 6 -2.42 4.44 -0.86
C ASP A 6 -2.32 2.96 -0.45
N LEU A 7 -2.84 2.08 -1.30
CA LEU A 7 -2.79 0.64 -1.13
C LEU A 7 -1.88 0.01 -2.18
N ASP A 8 -0.97 -0.85 -1.73
CA ASP A 8 -0.21 -1.72 -2.63
C ASP A 8 -0.98 -3.01 -2.92
N TYR A 9 -0.79 -3.52 -4.14
CA TYR A 9 -1.50 -4.69 -4.64
C TYR A 9 -0.53 -5.79 -5.07
N TRP A 10 -0.85 -7.02 -4.67
CA TRP A 10 -0.28 -8.19 -5.34
C TRP A 10 -0.98 -8.40 -6.68
N VAL A 11 -0.21 -8.49 -7.77
CA VAL A 11 -0.73 -8.66 -9.13
C VAL A 11 -0.08 -9.87 -9.79
N ILE A 12 -0.86 -10.62 -10.57
CA ILE A 12 -0.38 -11.72 -11.41
C ILE A 12 -0.38 -11.28 -12.88
N PRO A 13 0.78 -11.09 -13.52
CA PRO A 13 0.86 -10.77 -14.94
C PRO A 13 0.18 -11.82 -15.82
N LYS A 14 -0.55 -11.37 -16.84
CA LYS A 14 -1.21 -12.27 -17.80
C LYS A 14 -0.18 -13.11 -18.54
N GLY A 15 -0.47 -14.41 -18.67
CA GLY A 15 0.38 -15.36 -19.41
C GLY A 15 1.53 -15.96 -18.61
N THR A 16 1.64 -15.66 -17.30
CA THR A 16 2.66 -16.32 -16.47
C THR A 16 2.48 -17.84 -16.44
N PRO A 17 3.57 -18.62 -16.60
CA PRO A 17 3.51 -20.07 -16.43
C PRO A 17 3.36 -20.48 -14.95
N ASN A 18 3.57 -19.55 -14.01
CA ASN A 18 3.63 -19.83 -12.57
C ASN A 18 2.34 -19.44 -11.82
N LYS A 19 1.18 -19.46 -12.50
CA LYS A 19 -0.09 -18.96 -11.94
C LYS A 19 -0.44 -19.58 -10.59
N ASP A 20 -0.33 -20.90 -10.46
CA ASP A 20 -0.71 -21.61 -9.23
C ASP A 20 0.24 -21.29 -8.06
N ALA A 21 1.53 -21.17 -8.34
CA ALA A 21 2.52 -20.78 -7.34
C ALA A 21 2.29 -19.32 -6.88
N ALA A 22 1.98 -18.42 -7.82
CA ALA A 22 1.65 -17.03 -7.50
C ALA A 22 0.40 -16.93 -6.61
N LEU A 23 -0.65 -17.69 -6.91
CA LEU A 23 -1.86 -17.73 -6.07
C LEU A 23 -1.56 -18.23 -4.65
N LYS A 24 -0.76 -19.29 -4.51
CA LYS A 24 -0.33 -19.81 -3.19
C LYS A 24 0.48 -18.77 -2.41
N PHE A 25 1.39 -18.07 -3.09
CA PHE A 25 2.17 -17.01 -2.48
C PHE A 25 1.29 -15.85 -1.99
N ILE A 26 0.37 -15.36 -2.84
CA ILE A 26 -0.53 -14.26 -2.46
C ILE A 26 -1.39 -14.65 -1.26
N ALA A 27 -1.90 -15.89 -1.25
CA ALA A 27 -2.65 -16.41 -0.09
C ALA A 27 -1.80 -16.40 1.18
N PHE A 28 -0.55 -16.87 1.12
CA PHE A 28 0.39 -16.86 2.24
C PHE A 28 0.74 -15.42 2.69
N ALA A 29 1.13 -14.56 1.77
CA ALA A 29 1.54 -13.18 2.04
C ALA A 29 0.40 -12.34 2.63
N SER A 30 -0.86 -12.73 2.38
CA SER A 30 -2.06 -12.07 2.91
C SER A 30 -2.48 -12.59 4.29
N THR A 31 -1.77 -13.56 4.86
CA THR A 31 -2.05 -14.07 6.21
C THR A 31 -1.74 -13.03 7.29
N PRO A 32 -2.41 -13.10 8.46
CA PRO A 32 -2.13 -12.18 9.56
C PRO A 32 -0.67 -12.23 10.05
N ASP A 33 -0.06 -13.41 10.06
CA ASP A 33 1.33 -13.58 10.52
C ASP A 33 2.32 -12.96 9.53
N ALA A 34 2.17 -13.21 8.24
CA ALA A 34 3.04 -12.64 7.21
C ALA A 34 2.95 -11.10 7.19
N GLN A 35 1.73 -10.55 7.28
CA GLN A 35 1.56 -9.10 7.30
C GLN A 35 2.03 -8.45 8.61
N ALA A 36 1.91 -9.14 9.76
CA ALA A 36 2.46 -8.65 11.01
C ALA A 36 4.00 -8.60 10.96
N GLU A 37 4.64 -9.63 10.41
CA GLU A 37 6.09 -9.64 10.24
C GLU A 37 6.56 -8.51 9.31
N TYR A 38 5.85 -8.31 8.19
CA TYR A 38 6.13 -7.17 7.30
C TYR A 38 6.07 -5.82 8.04
N ALA A 39 4.99 -5.58 8.79
CA ALA A 39 4.78 -4.32 9.52
C ALA A 39 5.76 -4.08 10.69
N ARG A 40 6.45 -5.13 11.20
CA ARG A 40 7.55 -4.94 12.18
C ARG A 40 8.81 -4.38 11.56
N ASN A 41 9.06 -4.71 10.29
CA ASN A 41 10.29 -4.40 9.60
C ASN A 41 10.21 -3.08 8.81
N ILE A 42 9.00 -2.70 8.37
CA ILE A 42 8.74 -1.44 7.68
C ILE A 42 7.43 -0.83 8.17
N ALA A 43 7.39 0.49 8.32
CA ALA A 43 6.22 1.22 8.84
C ALA A 43 5.10 1.34 7.79
N TYR A 44 4.61 0.20 7.30
CA TYR A 44 3.44 0.10 6.43
C TYR A 44 2.33 -0.68 7.14
N GLY A 45 1.11 -0.14 7.05
CA GLY A 45 -0.05 -0.72 7.72
C GLY A 45 -0.49 -2.02 7.06
N PRO A 46 -0.72 -3.11 7.82
CA PRO A 46 -1.29 -4.33 7.27
C PRO A 46 -2.74 -4.10 6.84
N THR A 47 -3.15 -4.67 5.72
CA THR A 47 -4.54 -4.64 5.23
C THR A 47 -5.42 -5.71 5.89
N ASN A 48 -4.80 -6.75 6.46
CA ASN A 48 -5.47 -7.77 7.27
C ASN A 48 -5.50 -7.31 8.73
N ASN A 49 -6.65 -6.80 9.18
CA ASN A 49 -6.80 -6.25 10.54
C ASN A 49 -6.46 -7.25 11.67
N LYS A 50 -6.48 -8.56 11.41
CA LYS A 50 -6.05 -9.57 12.41
C LYS A 50 -4.55 -9.50 12.69
N ALA A 51 -3.75 -8.93 11.80
CA ALA A 51 -2.32 -8.71 12.00
C ALA A 51 -2.05 -7.65 13.09
N LEU A 52 -2.94 -6.66 13.24
CA LEU A 52 -2.77 -5.56 14.22
C LEU A 52 -2.67 -6.08 15.65
N ALA A 53 -3.44 -7.13 15.99
CA ALA A 53 -3.39 -7.77 17.31
C ALA A 53 -2.05 -8.47 17.63
N LYS A 54 -1.16 -8.63 16.64
CA LYS A 54 0.15 -9.26 16.78
C LYS A 54 1.29 -8.24 16.92
N LEU A 55 1.00 -6.95 16.77
CA LEU A 55 1.99 -5.87 16.80
C LEU A 55 2.02 -5.23 18.20
N ASP A 56 3.20 -4.81 18.65
CA ASP A 56 3.32 -4.07 19.90
C ASP A 56 2.82 -2.62 19.73
N ALA A 57 2.60 -1.94 20.86
CA ALA A 57 2.06 -0.58 20.87
C ALA A 57 2.95 0.45 20.14
N LYS A 58 4.28 0.25 20.14
CA LYS A 58 5.22 1.15 19.48
C LYS A 58 5.13 1.01 17.97
N VAL A 59 5.05 -0.21 17.46
CA VAL A 59 4.83 -0.48 16.04
C VAL A 59 3.48 0.09 15.62
N LEU A 60 2.41 -0.21 16.36
CA LEU A 60 1.05 0.29 16.06
C LEU A 60 0.98 1.82 15.99
N ALA A 61 1.64 2.53 16.91
CA ALA A 61 1.65 4.00 16.94
C ALA A 61 2.41 4.62 15.75
N ASN A 62 3.36 3.89 15.16
CA ASN A 62 4.15 4.36 14.03
C ASN A 62 3.51 4.06 12.66
N LEU A 63 2.42 3.28 12.61
CA LEU A 63 1.77 2.97 11.34
C LEU A 63 1.10 4.22 10.74
N PRO A 64 1.13 4.42 9.41
CA PRO A 64 0.38 5.48 8.74
C PRO A 64 -1.13 5.42 9.01
N THR A 65 -1.65 4.22 9.27
CA THR A 65 -3.07 3.96 9.58
C THR A 65 -3.45 4.25 11.04
N ALA A 66 -2.49 4.53 11.92
CA ALA A 66 -2.78 4.87 13.30
C ALA A 66 -3.65 6.15 13.37
N PRO A 67 -4.68 6.22 14.24
CA PRO A 67 -5.62 7.35 14.25
C PRO A 67 -4.96 8.74 14.39
N ALA A 68 -3.85 8.83 15.14
CA ALA A 68 -3.10 10.06 15.29
C ALA A 68 -2.38 10.49 13.99
N ASN A 69 -1.96 9.52 13.18
CA ASN A 69 -1.19 9.75 11.94
C ASN A 69 -2.12 9.94 10.73
N SER A 70 -3.27 9.26 10.70
CA SER A 70 -4.21 9.30 9.59
C SER A 70 -5.18 10.49 9.61
N LYS A 71 -5.29 11.22 10.73
CA LYS A 71 -6.22 12.35 10.89
C LYS A 71 -6.14 13.41 9.79
N THR A 72 -4.94 13.65 9.26
CA THR A 72 -4.71 14.63 8.18
C THR A 72 -4.24 13.97 6.89
N ALA A 73 -4.39 12.65 6.76
CA ALA A 73 -3.95 11.93 5.59
C ALA A 73 -5.02 12.01 4.49
N LEU A 74 -4.58 12.29 3.26
CA LEU A 74 -5.41 12.27 2.08
C LEU A 74 -5.33 10.87 1.44
N GLN A 75 -6.48 10.30 1.09
CA GLN A 75 -6.51 9.06 0.33
C GLN A 75 -6.07 9.35 -1.11
N PHE A 76 -5.17 8.52 -1.65
CA PHE A 76 -4.88 8.52 -3.07
C PHE A 76 -6.15 8.16 -3.87
N ASP A 77 -6.58 9.04 -4.76
CA ASP A 77 -7.75 8.82 -5.59
C ASP A 77 -7.36 8.09 -6.88
N LEU A 78 -7.45 6.75 -6.85
CA LEU A 78 -7.18 5.90 -8.00
C LEU A 78 -8.00 6.27 -9.23
N LYS A 79 -9.25 6.72 -9.07
CA LYS A 79 -10.12 7.08 -10.20
C LYS A 79 -9.66 8.39 -10.84
N PHE A 80 -9.40 9.40 -10.02
CA PHE A 80 -8.87 10.67 -10.52
C PHE A 80 -7.59 10.46 -11.34
N TRP A 81 -6.65 9.66 -10.81
CA TRP A 81 -5.38 9.39 -11.50
C TRP A 81 -5.54 8.51 -12.73
N ALA A 82 -6.49 7.57 -12.74
CA ALA A 82 -6.80 6.81 -13.96
C ALA A 82 -7.38 7.71 -15.07
N ASP A 83 -8.21 8.70 -14.72
CA ASP A 83 -8.87 9.59 -15.68
C ASP A 83 -7.97 10.75 -16.13
N GLN A 84 -7.08 11.25 -15.26
CA GLN A 84 -6.33 12.51 -15.46
C GLN A 84 -4.80 12.33 -15.51
N GLY A 85 -4.28 11.18 -15.09
CA GLY A 85 -2.86 10.98 -14.83
C GLY A 85 -1.97 11.23 -16.05
N GLU A 86 -2.35 10.70 -17.21
CA GLU A 86 -1.55 10.84 -18.44
C GLU A 86 -1.38 12.31 -18.87
N GLU A 87 -2.45 13.12 -18.76
CA GLU A 87 -2.37 14.55 -19.10
C GLU A 87 -1.48 15.30 -18.10
N LEU A 88 -1.66 15.03 -16.80
CA LEU A 88 -0.88 15.66 -15.74
C LEU A 88 0.60 15.29 -15.82
N GLU A 89 0.95 14.05 -16.13
CA GLU A 89 2.32 13.59 -16.34
C GLU A 89 2.99 14.33 -17.51
N LYS A 90 2.31 14.48 -18.65
CA LYS A 90 2.83 15.24 -19.81
C LYS A 90 3.09 16.70 -19.46
N ARG A 91 2.18 17.33 -18.72
CA ARG A 91 2.34 18.71 -18.23
C ARG A 91 3.52 18.83 -17.28
N PHE A 92 3.67 17.88 -16.36
CA PHE A 92 4.80 17.84 -15.44
C PHE A 92 6.14 17.66 -16.17
N ALA A 93 6.23 16.74 -17.13
CA ALA A 93 7.43 16.53 -17.92
C ALA A 93 7.84 17.77 -18.74
N SER A 94 6.86 18.46 -19.34
CA SER A 94 7.09 19.72 -20.08
C SER A 94 7.60 20.84 -19.17
N TRP A 95 7.13 20.89 -17.92
CA TRP A 95 7.62 21.85 -16.93
C TRP A 95 9.03 21.50 -16.46
N ALA A 96 9.30 20.23 -16.14
CA ALA A 96 10.58 19.77 -15.59
C ALA A 96 11.76 19.89 -16.57
N ALA A 97 11.49 20.05 -17.86
CA ALA A 97 12.50 20.22 -18.91
C ALA A 97 12.89 21.69 -19.17
N GLN A 98 12.28 22.65 -18.47
CA GLN A 98 12.64 24.09 -18.52
C GLN A 98 13.83 24.39 -17.61
#